data_AF-A0A355DT33-F1
#
_entry.id   AF-A0A355DT33-F1
#
_cell.length_a   1.000
_cell.length_b   1.000
_cell.length_c   1.000
_cell.angle_alpha   90.00
_cell.angle_beta   90.00
_cell.angle_gamma   90.00
#
_symmetry.space_group_name_H-M   'P 1'
#
loop_
_entity.id
_entity.type
_entity.pdbx_description
1 polymer ?
#
loop_
_entity_poly.entity_id
_entity_poly.type
_entity_poly.pdbx_seq_one_letter_code
_entity_poly.pdbx_strand_id
1 'polypeptide(L)'
;MYSSTSDPDKRKLLSALCHGSIFISAAVISVGIPIAALLVSDDPIVKENAKEAINFHLNVWLYAGIIGVLTTITFGFLGLFLVPIFLLFNWIPPILAILKSLSDPDQSYRYPFIFRLV
;
A
#
# COMPACT_ATOMS: atom_id res chain seq x y z
N MET A 1 -8.97 5.55 30.82
CA MET A 1 -9.70 6.15 29.69
C MET A 1 -8.81 7.23 29.09
N TYR A 2 -7.85 6.86 28.25
CA TYR A 2 -7.08 7.84 27.46
C TYR A 2 -7.79 7.97 26.11
N SER A 3 -8.65 8.97 25.98
CA SER A 3 -9.04 9.46 24.66
C SER A 3 -7.91 10.36 24.19
N SER A 4 -6.87 9.77 23.59
CA SER A 4 -5.96 10.55 22.76
C SER A 4 -6.76 10.99 21.55
N THR A 5 -7.32 12.20 21.59
CA THR A 5 -7.79 12.89 20.38
C THR A 5 -6.61 12.92 19.41
N SER A 6 -6.63 11.98 18.47
CA SER A 6 -5.62 11.91 17.42
C SER A 6 -5.62 13.24 16.67
N ASP A 7 -4.46 13.85 16.55
CA ASP A 7 -4.27 15.02 15.69
C ASP A 7 -4.68 14.65 14.25
N PRO A 8 -5.72 15.30 13.70
CA PRO A 8 -6.26 14.95 12.38
C PRO A 8 -5.25 15.21 11.26
N ASP A 9 -4.36 16.19 11.40
CA ASP A 9 -3.35 16.49 10.38
C ASP A 9 -2.23 15.45 10.43
N LYS A 10 -1.81 15.03 11.63
CA LYS A 10 -0.89 13.91 11.81
C LYS A 10 -1.46 12.61 11.23
N ARG A 11 -2.75 12.33 11.46
CA ARG A 11 -3.45 11.16 10.91
C ARG A 11 -3.45 11.15 9.39
N LYS A 12 -3.82 12.27 8.77
CA LYS A 12 -3.80 12.47 7.31
C LYS A 12 -2.41 12.23 6.73
N LEU A 13 -1.40 12.90 7.30
CA LEU A 13 -0.03 12.82 6.83
C LEU A 13 0.51 11.39 6.91
N LEU A 14 0.42 10.74 8.08
CA LEU A 14 0.96 9.40 8.27
C LEU A 14 0.23 8.36 7.42
N SER A 15 -1.10 8.46 7.30
CA SER A 15 -1.88 7.55 6.45
C SER A 15 -1.53 7.71 4.97
N ALA A 16 -1.41 8.95 4.49
CA ALA A 16 -0.98 9.24 3.13
C ALA A 16 0.46 8.76 2.85
N LEU A 17 1.38 8.93 3.80
CA LEU A 17 2.77 8.44 3.69
C LEU A 17 2.85 6.91 3.64
N CYS A 18 2.01 6.20 4.40
CA CYS A 18 1.94 4.73 4.34
C CYS A 18 1.63 4.27 2.92
N HIS A 19 0.57 4.81 2.30
CA HIS A 19 0.15 4.45 0.95
C HIS A 19 1.11 4.98 -0.13
N GLY A 20 1.63 6.20 0.05
CA GLY A 20 2.57 6.83 -0.87
C GLY A 20 3.96 6.20 -0.88
N SER A 21 4.30 5.41 0.14
CA SER A 21 5.60 4.75 0.24
C SER A 21 5.95 3.90 -0.99
N ILE A 22 4.96 3.25 -1.62
CA ILE A 22 5.14 2.42 -2.81
C ILE A 22 5.80 3.15 -4.00
N PHE A 23 5.71 4.48 -4.05
CA PHE A 23 6.29 5.30 -5.13
C PHE A 23 7.75 5.68 -4.92
N ILE A 24 8.33 5.42 -3.74
CA ILE A 24 9.67 5.93 -3.37
C ILE A 24 10.80 5.04 -3.87
N SER A 25 10.63 3.71 -3.84
CA SER A 25 11.70 2.77 -4.22
C SER A 25 11.15 1.52 -4.87
N ALA A 26 11.98 0.87 -5.68
CA ALA A 26 11.61 -0.23 -6.57
C ALA A 26 10.96 -1.47 -5.90
N ALA A 27 11.00 -1.61 -4.57
CA ALA A 27 10.12 -2.54 -3.85
C ALA A 27 10.38 -2.55 -2.34
N VAL A 28 11.64 -2.74 -1.93
CA VAL A 28 11.92 -3.33 -0.60
C VAL A 28 12.11 -2.29 0.50
N ILE A 29 12.76 -1.16 0.23
CA ILE A 29 13.07 -0.18 1.27
C ILE A 29 11.81 0.61 1.66
N SER A 30 10.92 0.85 0.70
CA SER A 30 9.72 1.68 0.87
C SER A 30 8.71 1.10 1.88
N VAL A 31 8.59 -0.22 2.00
CA VAL A 31 7.70 -0.86 2.99
C VAL A 31 8.10 -0.54 4.43
N GLY A 32 9.33 -0.07 4.67
CA GLY A 32 9.79 0.38 5.97
C GLY A 32 8.97 1.54 6.53
N ILE A 33 8.39 2.40 5.68
CA ILE A 33 7.57 3.54 6.10
C ILE A 33 6.27 3.07 6.79
N PRO A 34 5.40 2.26 6.15
CA PRO A 34 4.21 1.78 6.83
C PRO A 34 4.55 0.83 7.99
N ILE A 35 5.65 0.07 7.95
CA ILE A 35 6.10 -0.71 9.13
C ILE A 35 6.43 0.21 10.30
N ALA A 36 7.21 1.27 10.08
CA ALA A 36 7.54 2.23 11.13
C ALA A 36 6.29 2.92 11.67
N ALA A 37 5.35 3.31 10.80
CA ALA A 37 4.08 3.92 11.21
C ALA A 37 3.22 2.96 12.05
N LEU A 38 3.17 1.66 11.69
CA LEU A 38 2.45 0.63 12.45
C LEU A 38 3.02 0.46 13.87
N LEU A 39 4.34 0.52 14.01
CA LEU A 39 5.04 0.31 15.28
C LEU A 39 5.03 1.55 16.19
N VAL A 40 5.10 2.76 15.62
CA VAL A 40 5.32 4.01 16.37
C VAL A 40 4.04 4.83 16.58
N SER A 41 3.03 4.70 15.72
CA SER A 41 1.79 5.46 15.89
C SER A 41 0.95 4.92 17.06
N ASP A 42 0.25 5.80 17.78
CA ASP A 42 -0.80 5.41 18.73
C ASP A 42 -2.21 5.50 18.13
N ASP A 43 -2.34 6.11 16.94
CA ASP A 43 -3.62 6.28 16.27
C ASP A 43 -4.05 4.97 15.57
N PRO A 44 -5.19 4.36 15.96
CA PRO A 44 -5.66 3.11 15.37
C PRO A 44 -5.92 3.24 13.86
N ILE A 45 -6.32 4.41 13.36
CA ILE A 45 -6.59 4.58 11.92
C ILE A 45 -5.30 4.55 11.11
N VAL A 46 -4.24 5.21 11.60
CA VAL A 46 -2.91 5.14 11.00
C VAL A 46 -2.40 3.70 11.01
N LYS A 47 -2.60 2.95 12.10
CA LYS A 47 -2.20 1.53 12.17
C LYS A 47 -2.93 0.68 11.14
N GLU A 48 -4.23 0.85 10.96
CA GLU A 48 -4.98 0.09 9.97
C GLU A 48 -4.59 0.46 8.53
N ASN A 49 -4.37 1.76 8.23
CA ASN A 49 -3.82 2.20 6.95
C ASN A 49 -2.41 1.64 6.70
N ALA A 50 -1.58 1.59 7.72
CA ALA A 50 -0.24 1.01 7.64
C ALA A 50 -0.28 -0.49 7.33
N LYS A 51 -1.14 -1.28 7.99
CA LYS A 51 -1.34 -2.70 7.68
C LYS A 51 -1.81 -2.91 6.24
N GLU A 52 -2.76 -2.11 5.76
CA GLU A 52 -3.24 -2.18 4.39
C GLU A 52 -2.13 -1.86 3.38
N ALA A 53 -1.30 -0.85 3.65
CA ALA A 53 -0.13 -0.54 2.83
C ALA A 53 0.91 -1.68 2.84
N ILE A 54 1.23 -2.27 4.00
CA ILE A 54 2.14 -3.43 4.11
C ILE A 54 1.60 -4.61 3.29
N ASN A 55 0.32 -4.95 3.48
CA ASN A 55 -0.32 -6.02 2.73
C ASN A 55 -0.29 -5.71 1.22
N PHE A 56 -0.49 -4.46 0.80
CA PHE A 56 -0.38 -4.07 -0.61
C PHE A 56 1.03 -4.29 -1.17
N HIS A 57 2.09 -3.87 -0.46
CA HIS A 57 3.49 -4.14 -0.85
C HIS A 57 3.75 -5.64 -1.07
N LEU A 58 3.30 -6.48 -0.13
CA LEU A 58 3.45 -7.94 -0.22
C LEU A 58 2.72 -8.51 -1.45
N ASN A 59 1.52 -8.01 -1.75
CA ASN A 59 0.75 -8.45 -2.93
C ASN A 59 1.40 -7.98 -4.23
N VAL A 60 1.91 -6.74 -4.28
CA VAL A 60 2.66 -6.24 -5.44
C VAL A 60 3.87 -7.13 -5.73
N TRP A 61 4.65 -7.52 -4.71
CA TRP A 61 5.80 -8.40 -4.91
C TRP A 61 5.39 -9.81 -5.36
N LEU A 62 4.33 -10.36 -4.77
CA LEU A 62 3.78 -11.65 -5.16
C LEU A 62 3.34 -11.64 -6.62
N TYR A 63 2.53 -10.65 -7.02
CA TYR A 63 2.03 -10.52 -8.39
C TYR A 63 3.16 -10.23 -9.37
N ALA A 64 4.14 -9.39 -9.01
CA ALA A 64 5.33 -9.17 -9.83
C ALA A 64 6.12 -10.46 -10.07
N GLY A 65 6.31 -11.28 -9.02
CA GLY A 65 6.99 -12.57 -9.13
C GLY A 65 6.25 -13.53 -10.06
N ILE A 66 4.93 -13.68 -9.89
CA ILE A 66 4.09 -14.53 -10.74
C ILE A 66 4.15 -14.06 -12.20
N ILE A 67 3.96 -12.76 -12.45
CA ILE A 67 3.99 -12.18 -13.79
C ILE A 67 5.37 -12.31 -14.42
N GLY A 68 6.45 -12.12 -13.64
CA GLY A 68 7.82 -12.33 -14.09
C GLY A 68 8.04 -13.76 -14.58
N VAL A 69 7.66 -14.76 -13.77
CA VAL A 69 7.75 -16.18 -14.16
C VAL A 69 6.94 -16.47 -15.42
N LEU A 70 5.66 -16.04 -15.47
CA LEU A 70 4.79 -16.26 -16.63
C LEU A 70 5.33 -15.59 -17.89
N THR A 71 5.91 -14.39 -17.76
CA THR A 71 6.57 -13.68 -18.85
C THR A 71 7.78 -14.45 -19.35
N THR A 72 8.64 -14.94 -18.45
CA THR A 72 9.83 -15.71 -18.82
C THR A 72 9.49 -17.02 -19.52
N ILE A 73 8.57 -17.84 -18.98
CA ILE A 73 8.24 -19.14 -19.57
C ILE A 73 7.54 -19.03 -20.93
N THR A 74 6.90 -17.89 -21.21
CA THR A 74 6.25 -17.62 -22.51
C THR A 74 7.10 -16.77 -23.45
N PHE A 75 8.39 -16.63 -23.17
CA PHE A 75 9.32 -15.83 -23.97
C PHE A 75 8.83 -14.38 -24.21
N GLY A 76 8.20 -13.79 -23.20
CA GLY A 76 7.70 -12.41 -23.24
C GLY A 76 6.24 -12.26 -23.68
N PHE A 77 5.62 -13.28 -24.29
CA PHE A 77 4.30 -13.14 -24.90
C PHE A 77 3.20 -12.74 -23.89
N LEU A 78 3.09 -13.43 -22.75
CA LEU A 78 2.13 -13.04 -21.71
C LEU A 78 2.48 -11.68 -21.08
N GLY A 79 3.77 -11.35 -21.01
CA GLY A 79 4.23 -10.09 -20.43
C GLY A 79 3.71 -8.86 -21.17
N LEU A 80 3.50 -8.95 -22.49
CA LEU A 80 2.91 -7.88 -23.30
C LEU A 80 1.55 -7.41 -22.78
N PHE A 81 0.79 -8.30 -22.16
CA PHE A 81 -0.55 -8.01 -21.63
C PHE A 81 -0.54 -7.84 -20.11
N LEU A 82 0.17 -8.71 -19.39
CA LEU A 82 0.15 -8.72 -17.92
C LEU A 82 0.92 -7.55 -17.30
N VAL A 83 2.05 -7.13 -17.89
CA VAL A 83 2.88 -6.05 -17.32
C VAL A 83 2.13 -4.71 -17.32
N PRO A 84 1.48 -4.27 -18.41
CA PRO A 84 0.69 -3.03 -18.38
C PRO A 84 -0.42 -3.07 -17.33
N ILE A 85 -1.15 -4.18 -17.22
CA ILE A 85 -2.22 -4.35 -16.22
C ILE A 85 -1.66 -4.25 -14.80
N PHE A 86 -0.52 -4.90 -14.55
CA PHE A 86 0.16 -4.83 -13.27
C PHE A 86 0.63 -3.42 -12.92
N LEU A 87 1.17 -2.66 -13.87
CA LEU A 87 1.57 -1.27 -13.63
C LEU A 87 0.39 -0.40 -13.21
N LEU A 88 -0.77 -0.57 -13.86
CA LEU A 88 -2.01 0.11 -13.46
C LEU A 88 -2.44 -0.29 -12.05
N PHE A 89 -2.39 -1.59 -11.73
CA PHE A 89 -2.69 -2.08 -10.39
C PHE A 89 -1.71 -1.58 -9.33
N ASN A 90 -0.43 -1.40 -9.67
CA ASN A 90 0.58 -0.90 -8.74
C ASN A 90 0.42 0.60 -8.43
N TRP A 91 -0.10 1.38 -9.39
CA TRP A 91 -0.16 2.85 -9.27
C TRP A 91 -1.52 3.38 -8.83
N ILE A 92 -2.61 2.88 -9.42
CA ILE A 92 -3.95 3.48 -9.22
C ILE A 92 -4.45 3.32 -7.78
N PRO A 93 -4.50 2.11 -7.20
CA PRO A 93 -5.05 1.92 -5.86
C PRO A 93 -4.33 2.77 -4.78
N PRO A 94 -2.99 2.87 -4.75
CA PRO A 94 -2.31 3.70 -3.75
C PRO A 94 -2.61 5.19 -3.90
N ILE A 95 -2.78 5.71 -5.13
CA ILE A 95 -3.24 7.08 -5.34
C ILE A 95 -4.64 7.27 -4.74
N LEU A 96 -5.55 6.33 -4.98
CA LEU A 96 -6.90 6.37 -4.40
C LEU A 96 -6.87 6.30 -2.86
N ALA A 97 -5.97 5.50 -2.30
CA ALA A 97 -5.78 5.37 -0.86
C ALA A 97 -5.25 6.66 -0.23
N ILE A 98 -4.32 7.35 -0.89
CA ILE A 98 -3.86 8.69 -0.48
C ILE A 98 -5.02 9.67 -0.51
N LEU A 99 -5.74 9.77 -1.63
CA LEU A 99 -6.86 10.70 -1.77
C LEU A 99 -7.95 10.45 -0.71
N LYS A 100 -8.28 9.19 -0.44
CA LYS A 100 -9.24 8.83 0.62
C LYS A 100 -8.71 9.22 2.01
N SER A 101 -7.44 8.95 2.31
CA SER A 101 -6.83 9.31 3.59
C SER A 101 -6.81 10.83 3.85
N LEU A 102 -6.72 11.64 2.79
CA LEU A 102 -6.74 13.10 2.89
C LEU A 102 -8.16 13.68 2.99
N SER A 103 -9.13 13.08 2.30
CA SER A 103 -10.52 13.57 2.19
C SER A 103 -11.44 13.05 3.29
N ASP A 104 -11.20 11.84 3.79
CA ASP A 104 -11.98 11.18 4.84
C ASP A 104 -11.02 10.48 5.82
N PRO A 105 -10.29 11.27 6.64
CA PRO A 105 -9.23 10.76 7.49
C PRO A 105 -9.74 9.87 8.62
N ASP A 106 -11.03 9.91 8.95
CA ASP A 106 -11.62 9.13 10.04
C ASP A 106 -11.94 7.69 9.63
N GLN A 107 -11.58 7.29 8.40
CA GLN A 107 -11.71 5.93 7.91
C GLN A 107 -10.40 5.43 7.31
N SER A 108 -10.04 4.19 7.63
CA SER A 108 -8.91 3.53 6.96
C SER A 108 -9.30 3.07 5.56
N TYR A 109 -8.38 3.21 4.60
CA TYR A 109 -8.58 2.71 3.24
C TYR A 109 -8.37 1.20 3.20
N ARG A 110 -9.25 0.48 2.51
CA ARG A 110 -9.16 -0.98 2.32
C ARG A 110 -8.90 -1.28 0.85
N TYR A 111 -7.73 -1.84 0.54
CA TYR A 111 -7.41 -2.21 -0.84
C TYR A 111 -8.28 -3.38 -1.32
N PRO A 112 -8.83 -3.31 -2.54
CA PRO A 112 -9.46 -4.45 -3.17
C PRO A 112 -8.40 -5.43 -3.69
N PHE A 113 -8.77 -6.71 -3.86
CA PHE A 113 -7.96 -7.73 -4.54
C PHE A 113 -6.56 -7.98 -3.95
N ILE A 114 -6.41 -7.83 -2.64
CA ILE A 114 -5.18 -8.18 -1.91
C ILE A 114 -5.42 -9.22 -0.82
N PHE A 115 -4.42 -10.05 -0.56
CA PHE A 115 -4.33 -10.87 0.64
C PHE A 115 -3.94 -10.01 1.85
N ARG A 116 -4.57 -10.25 3.00
CA ARG A 116 -4.27 -9.58 4.27
C ARG A 116 -3.59 -10.57 5.21
N LEU A 117 -2.29 -10.40 5.38
CA LEU A 117 -1.41 -11.29 6.15
C LEU A 117 -1.00 -10.68 7.50
N VAL A 118 -1.02 -9.35 7.59
CA VAL A 118 -0.74 -8.54 8.80
C VAL A 118 -2.00 -7.83 9.26
#